data_AF-A0A4S8Z5L7-F1
#
_entry.id   AF-A0A4S8Z5L7-F1
#
_cell.length_a   1.000
_cell.length_b   1.000
_cell.length_c   1.000
_cell.angle_alpha   90.00
_cell.angle_beta   90.00
_cell.angle_gamma   90.00
#
_symmetry.space_group_name_H-M   'P 1'
#
loop_
_entity.id
_entity.type
_entity.pdbx_description
1 polymer ?
#
loop_
_entity_poly.entity_id
_entity_poly.type
_entity_poly.pdbx_seq_one_letter_code
_entity_poly.pdbx_strand_id
1 'polypeptide(L)'
;MANHYEALGLGHRQFDGSLTAQDIKQAYRRALLEHHPDKAQTGGASQTVDSITVAYKTLSDSDTKVDYDREIRLQQARNKGDDKIFHTGLDIVDLDDLDYDDETGEWWRGCRCGQDRGFVITEDELEKESRYGELITGCKGCSLWLKVLFGIEEDEEEEEDIKTAAG
;
A
#
# COMPACT_ATOMS: atom_id res chain seq x y z
N MET A 1 -3.25 -11.76 10.68
CA MET A 1 -3.55 -11.46 12.10
C MET A 1 -4.88 -10.71 12.12
N ALA A 2 -5.82 -11.12 12.97
CA ALA A 2 -7.09 -10.39 13.09
C ALA A 2 -6.83 -9.02 13.74
N ASN A 3 -7.40 -7.95 13.17
CA ASN A 3 -7.31 -6.62 13.76
C ASN A 3 -8.18 -6.56 15.06
N HIS A 4 -8.03 -5.51 15.88
CA HIS A 4 -8.78 -5.40 17.14
C HIS A 4 -10.29 -5.31 16.92
N TYR A 5 -10.74 -4.75 15.79
CA TYR A 5 -12.16 -4.72 15.45
C TYR A 5 -12.69 -6.11 15.12
N GLU A 6 -11.96 -6.92 14.36
CA GLU A 6 -12.28 -8.30 14.04
C GLU A 6 -12.30 -9.18 15.28
N ALA A 7 -11.37 -8.97 16.22
CA ALA A 7 -11.36 -9.65 17.52
C ALA A 7 -12.62 -9.41 18.35
N LEU A 8 -13.34 -8.30 18.12
CA LEU A 8 -14.63 -8.00 18.75
C LEU A 8 -15.82 -8.28 17.83
N GLY A 9 -15.61 -8.86 16.65
CA GLY A 9 -16.66 -9.06 15.63
C GLY A 9 -17.18 -7.76 14.99
N LEU A 10 -16.43 -6.67 15.14
CA LEU A 10 -16.72 -5.32 14.63
C LEU A 10 -15.95 -4.96 13.35
N GLY A 11 -15.31 -5.93 12.67
CA GLY A 11 -14.51 -5.65 11.46
C GLY A 11 -15.27 -4.86 10.38
N HIS A 12 -16.56 -5.14 10.19
CA HIS A 12 -17.44 -4.42 9.25
C HIS A 12 -17.78 -2.99 9.68
N ARG A 13 -17.54 -2.61 10.94
CA ARG A 13 -17.79 -1.27 11.50
C ARG A 13 -16.49 -0.53 11.84
N GLN A 14 -15.32 -1.04 11.48
CA GLN A 14 -14.02 -0.46 11.86
C GLN A 14 -13.84 1.05 11.54
N PHE A 15 -14.56 1.60 10.55
CA PHE A 15 -14.53 3.02 10.18
C PHE A 15 -15.84 3.76 10.43
N ASP A 16 -16.74 3.16 11.20
CA ASP A 16 -18.00 3.78 11.59
C ASP A 16 -17.77 4.76 12.75
N GLY A 17 -17.82 6.06 12.43
CA GLY A 17 -17.64 7.14 13.40
C GLY A 17 -18.74 7.20 14.48
N SER A 18 -19.81 6.41 14.37
CA SER A 18 -20.86 6.32 15.38
C SER A 18 -20.57 5.29 16.49
N LEU A 19 -19.48 4.50 16.38
CA LEU A 19 -19.10 3.50 17.39
C LEU A 19 -18.75 4.14 18.72
N THR A 20 -19.62 3.95 19.71
CA THR A 20 -19.41 4.42 21.07
C THR A 20 -18.69 3.37 21.95
N ALA A 21 -18.16 3.81 23.09
CA ALA A 21 -17.59 2.90 24.09
C ALA A 21 -18.61 1.86 24.61
N GLN A 22 -19.91 2.18 24.61
CA GLN A 22 -20.96 1.25 25.01
C GLN A 22 -21.12 0.10 24.00
N ASP A 23 -21.05 0.40 22.71
CA ASP A 23 -21.12 -0.59 21.63
C ASP A 23 -19.92 -1.55 21.70
N ILE A 24 -18.72 -1.00 21.94
CA ILE A 24 -17.47 -1.76 22.06
C ILE A 24 -17.54 -2.68 23.30
N LYS A 25 -18.11 -2.20 24.41
CA LYS A 25 -18.34 -3.00 25.62
C LYS A 25 -19.36 -4.11 25.40
N GLN A 26 -20.41 -3.85 24.62
CA GLN A 26 -21.38 -4.88 24.25
C GLN A 26 -20.74 -5.96 23.37
N ALA A 27 -19.94 -5.56 22.39
CA ALA A 27 -19.21 -6.47 21.52
C ALA A 27 -18.23 -7.35 22.31
N TYR A 28 -17.49 -6.75 23.26
CA TYR A 28 -16.61 -7.48 24.18
C TYR A 28 -17.34 -8.56 24.97
N ARG A 29 -18.50 -8.24 25.56
CA ARG A 29 -19.30 -9.25 26.29
C ARG A 29 -19.76 -10.39 25.37
N ARG A 30 -20.16 -10.07 24.13
CA ARG A 30 -20.59 -11.09 23.17
C ARG A 30 -19.42 -12.00 22.77
N ALA A 31 -18.28 -11.41 22.43
CA ALA A 31 -17.07 -12.14 22.07
C ALA A 31 -16.62 -13.09 23.20
N LEU A 32 -16.66 -12.64 24.46
CA LEU A 32 -16.33 -13.53 25.59
C LEU A 32 -17.30 -14.70 25.78
N LEU A 33 -18.58 -14.51 25.49
CA LEU A 33 -19.58 -15.57 25.58
C LEU A 33 -19.45 -16.59 24.44
N GLU A 34 -19.06 -16.11 23.26
CA GLU A 34 -18.81 -16.94 22.07
C GLU A 34 -17.50 -17.74 22.22
N HIS A 35 -16.47 -17.14 22.81
CA HIS A 35 -15.15 -17.75 23.01
C HIS A 35 -14.94 -18.38 24.41
N HIS A 36 -16.03 -18.64 25.14
CA HIS A 36 -15.94 -19.30 26.45
C HIS A 36 -15.40 -20.73 26.27
N PRO A 37 -14.40 -21.17 27.08
CA PRO A 37 -13.78 -22.49 26.92
C PRO A 37 -14.75 -23.67 27.08
N ASP A 38 -15.92 -23.43 27.67
CA ASP A 38 -16.99 -24.41 27.88
C ASP A 38 -17.76 -24.77 26.58
N LYS A 39 -17.61 -23.96 25.51
CA LYS A 39 -18.26 -24.16 24.20
C LYS A 39 -17.28 -24.35 23.03
N ALA A 40 -15.98 -24.44 23.32
CA ALA A 40 -14.93 -24.51 22.31
C ALA A 40 -14.82 -25.90 21.66
N GLN A 41 -15.87 -26.31 20.94
CA GLN A 41 -15.87 -27.54 20.14
C GLN A 41 -16.31 -27.28 18.69
N THR A 42 -15.90 -26.16 18.07
CA THR A 42 -15.98 -26.01 16.61
C THR A 42 -14.86 -25.10 16.12
N GLY A 43 -13.89 -25.68 15.40
CA GLY A 43 -12.67 -25.01 14.94
C GLY A 43 -12.89 -24.04 13.79
N GLY A 44 -12.99 -22.75 14.10
CA GLY A 44 -12.89 -21.66 13.13
C GLY A 44 -12.23 -20.44 13.76
N ALA A 45 -11.05 -20.06 13.24
CA ALA A 45 -10.29 -18.85 13.55
C ALA A 45 -10.05 -18.54 15.04
N SER A 46 -8.85 -18.90 15.51
CA SER A 46 -8.32 -18.76 16.88
C SER A 46 -8.27 -17.30 17.40
N GLN A 47 -9.41 -16.70 17.72
CA GLN A 47 -9.46 -15.52 18.58
C GLN A 47 -9.39 -16.00 20.02
N THR A 48 -8.28 -15.68 20.70
CA THR A 48 -8.09 -16.03 22.11
C THR A 48 -8.77 -15.00 23.00
N VAL A 49 -9.18 -15.41 24.20
CA VAL A 49 -9.71 -14.49 25.22
C VAL A 49 -8.75 -13.33 25.50
N ASP A 50 -7.45 -13.57 25.41
CA ASP A 50 -6.42 -12.54 25.52
C ASP A 50 -6.53 -11.49 24.41
N SER A 51 -6.69 -11.92 23.15
CA SER A 51 -6.85 -11.01 22.00
C SER A 51 -8.11 -10.14 22.11
N ILE A 52 -9.20 -10.72 22.62
CA ILE A 52 -10.47 -10.02 22.88
C ILE A 52 -10.29 -8.96 23.98
N THR A 53 -9.55 -9.31 25.03
CA THR A 53 -9.27 -8.41 26.16
C THR A 53 -8.37 -7.24 25.76
N VAL A 54 -7.32 -7.52 24.99
CA VAL A 54 -6.44 -6.48 24.43
C VAL A 54 -7.23 -5.55 23.51
N ALA A 55 -8.02 -6.12 22.59
CA ALA A 55 -8.84 -5.33 21.67
C ALA A 55 -9.82 -4.40 22.41
N TYR A 56 -10.50 -4.90 23.44
CA TYR A 56 -11.38 -4.06 24.25
C TYR A 56 -10.62 -2.95 24.97
N LYS A 57 -9.47 -3.23 25.58
CA LYS A 57 -8.66 -2.20 26.26
C LYS A 57 -8.27 -1.07 25.32
N THR A 58 -7.79 -1.41 24.12
CA THR A 58 -7.37 -0.44 23.11
C THR A 58 -8.53 0.34 22.49
N LEU A 59 -9.70 -0.28 22.31
CA LEU A 59 -10.84 0.36 21.63
C LEU A 59 -11.81 1.06 22.59
N SER A 60 -11.82 0.71 23.87
CA SER A 60 -12.78 1.25 24.86
C SER A 60 -12.50 2.69 25.28
N ASP A 61 -11.25 3.12 25.19
CA ASP A 61 -10.82 4.47 25.52
C ASP A 61 -10.63 5.30 24.24
N SER A 62 -11.04 6.57 24.29
CA SER A 62 -11.10 7.41 23.09
C SER A 62 -9.72 7.75 22.54
N ASP A 63 -8.73 7.99 23.41
CA ASP A 63 -7.39 8.39 22.99
C ASP A 63 -6.67 7.20 22.35
N THR A 64 -6.68 6.05 23.05
CA THR A 64 -6.05 4.81 22.54
C THR A 64 -6.72 4.28 21.27
N LYS A 65 -8.03 4.45 21.11
CA LYS A 65 -8.75 4.12 19.87
C LYS A 65 -8.28 4.99 18.72
N VAL A 66 -8.14 6.31 18.92
CA VAL A 66 -7.70 7.23 17.87
C VAL A 66 -6.28 6.90 17.40
N ASP A 67 -5.38 6.58 18.32
CA ASP A 67 -4.01 6.18 17.99
C ASP A 67 -3.98 4.86 17.21
N TYR A 68 -4.78 3.88 17.63
CA TYR A 68 -4.91 2.61 16.91
C TYR A 68 -5.52 2.79 15.51
N ASP A 69 -6.57 3.59 15.38
CA ASP A 69 -7.20 3.90 14.09
C ASP A 69 -6.23 4.64 13.15
N ARG A 70 -5.36 5.49 13.71
CA ARG A 70 -4.28 6.14 12.95
C ARG A 70 -3.27 5.10 12.45
N GLU A 71 -2.84 4.20 13.32
CA GLU A 71 -1.89 3.13 12.97
C GLU A 71 -2.45 2.21 11.87
N ILE A 72 -3.69 1.74 12.00
CA ILE A 72 -4.34 0.93 10.96
C ILE A 72 -4.38 1.67 9.63
N ARG A 73 -4.72 2.97 9.62
CA ARG A 73 -4.75 3.75 8.36
C ARG A 73 -3.37 3.86 7.72
N LEU A 74 -2.32 4.03 8.52
CA LEU A 74 -0.94 4.08 8.02
C LEU A 74 -0.48 2.72 7.49
N GLN A 75 -0.81 1.63 8.19
CA GLN A 75 -0.53 0.27 7.73
C GLN A 75 -1.29 -0.06 6.45
N GLN A 76 -2.57 0.33 6.34
CA GLN A 76 -3.34 0.17 5.12
C GLN A 76 -2.80 1.03 3.97
N ALA A 77 -2.30 2.24 4.23
CA ALA A 77 -1.65 3.05 3.21
C ALA A 77 -0.36 2.39 2.69
N ARG A 78 0.42 1.76 3.57
CA ARG A 78 1.61 0.97 3.20
C ARG A 78 1.24 -0.29 2.40
N ASN A 79 0.17 -0.97 2.79
CA ASN A 79 -0.30 -2.19 2.13
C ASN A 79 -1.18 -1.92 0.89
N LYS A 80 -1.46 -0.66 0.58
CA LYS A 80 -2.25 -0.23 -0.59
C LYS A 80 -1.45 -0.10 -1.88
N GLY A 81 -0.18 -0.51 -1.89
CA GLY A 81 0.59 -0.69 -3.11
C GLY A 81 -0.04 -1.70 -4.07
N ASP A 82 -0.78 -2.70 -3.56
CA ASP A 82 -1.15 -3.86 -4.38
C ASP A 82 -2.59 -3.91 -4.91
N ASP A 83 -3.60 -3.29 -4.29
CA ASP A 83 -4.98 -3.59 -4.71
C ASP A 83 -5.99 -2.44 -4.52
N LYS A 84 -6.44 -1.91 -5.67
CA LYS A 84 -7.61 -1.02 -5.89
C LYS A 84 -7.40 0.46 -5.59
N ILE A 85 -6.48 1.06 -6.34
CA ILE A 85 -6.48 2.51 -6.60
C ILE A 85 -7.69 2.82 -7.49
N PHE A 86 -8.58 3.71 -7.04
CA PHE A 86 -9.60 4.30 -7.92
C PHE A 86 -8.87 5.21 -8.92
N HIS A 87 -8.58 4.68 -10.11
CA HIS A 87 -7.79 5.34 -11.14
C HIS A 87 -8.46 6.63 -11.65
N THR A 88 -8.07 7.79 -11.12
CA THR A 88 -8.56 9.14 -11.48
C THR A 88 -8.09 9.64 -12.84
N GLY A 89 -7.74 8.74 -13.77
CA GLY A 89 -7.23 9.08 -15.10
C GLY A 89 -5.71 9.30 -15.15
N LEU A 90 -5.04 9.29 -13.99
CA LEU A 90 -3.60 9.32 -13.83
C LEU A 90 -3.20 8.27 -12.80
N ASP A 91 -2.43 7.28 -13.25
CA ASP A 91 -1.90 6.22 -12.41
C ASP A 91 -0.43 6.51 -12.11
N ILE A 92 0.02 6.21 -10.89
CA ILE A 92 1.40 6.41 -10.45
C ILE A 92 1.99 5.04 -10.13
N VAL A 93 3.13 4.71 -10.72
CA VAL A 93 3.80 3.41 -10.57
C VAL A 93 5.31 3.64 -10.46
N ASP A 94 6.02 2.69 -9.86
CA ASP A 94 7.48 2.65 -9.89
C ASP A 94 7.96 1.97 -11.18
N LEU A 95 9.18 2.30 -11.66
CA LEU A 95 9.71 1.71 -12.90
C LEU A 95 9.84 0.18 -12.82
N ASP A 96 10.13 -0.35 -11.63
CA ASP A 96 10.24 -1.79 -11.34
C ASP A 96 8.89 -2.54 -11.47
N ASP A 97 7.77 -1.82 -11.51
CA ASP A 97 6.43 -2.39 -11.71
C ASP A 97 6.04 -2.51 -13.20
N LEU A 98 6.92 -2.10 -14.12
CA LEU A 98 6.71 -2.24 -15.57
C LEU A 98 7.42 -3.48 -16.11
N ASP A 99 6.83 -4.07 -17.15
CA ASP A 99 7.45 -5.18 -17.88
C ASP A 99 8.58 -4.62 -18.76
N TYR A 100 9.79 -5.17 -18.61
CA TYR A 100 10.95 -4.81 -19.45
C TYR A 100 11.09 -5.78 -20.61
N ASP A 101 11.35 -5.24 -21.80
CA ASP A 101 11.64 -6.00 -23.02
C ASP A 101 13.13 -5.87 -23.39
N ASP A 102 13.90 -6.91 -23.12
CA ASP A 102 15.35 -6.98 -23.40
C ASP A 102 15.69 -6.84 -24.89
N GLU A 103 14.76 -7.16 -25.82
CA GLU A 103 15.03 -7.06 -27.26
C GLU A 103 14.97 -5.62 -27.76
N THR A 104 14.08 -4.81 -27.17
CA THR A 104 13.83 -3.42 -27.59
C THR A 104 14.40 -2.38 -26.64
N GLY A 105 14.77 -2.76 -25.41
CA GLY A 105 15.18 -1.81 -24.36
C GLY A 105 14.02 -0.91 -23.90
N GLU A 106 12.81 -1.48 -23.84
CA GLU A 106 11.59 -0.73 -23.54
C GLU A 106 10.91 -1.26 -22.27
N TRP A 107 10.45 -0.34 -21.43
CA TRP A 107 9.52 -0.65 -20.34
C TRP A 107 8.09 -0.44 -20.83
N TRP A 108 7.20 -1.39 -20.55
CA TRP A 108 5.83 -1.31 -20.99
C TRP A 108 4.83 -1.83 -19.95
N ARG A 109 3.59 -1.41 -20.11
CA ARG A 109 2.47 -1.92 -19.32
C ARG A 109 1.16 -1.85 -20.09
N GLY A 110 0.32 -2.86 -19.87
CA GLY A 110 -1.07 -2.88 -20.33
C GLY A 110 -1.90 -1.75 -19.76
N CYS A 111 -2.70 -1.11 -20.62
CA CYS A 111 -3.68 -0.14 -20.19
C CYS A 111 -5.04 -0.81 -19.95
N ARG A 112 -5.77 -0.33 -18.93
CA ARG A 112 -7.15 -0.77 -18.63
C ARG A 112 -8.17 -0.56 -19.75
N CYS A 113 -7.83 0.16 -20.82
CA CYS A 113 -8.65 0.22 -22.03
C CYS A 113 -8.57 -1.05 -22.91
N GLY A 114 -7.69 -1.99 -22.56
CA GLY A 114 -7.45 -3.23 -23.31
C GLY A 114 -6.27 -3.16 -24.29
N GLN A 115 -5.48 -2.09 -24.26
CA GLN A 115 -4.26 -1.99 -25.07
C GLN A 115 -3.10 -2.67 -24.33
N ASP A 116 -2.57 -3.77 -24.87
CA ASP A 116 -1.51 -4.57 -24.23
C ASP A 116 -0.21 -3.78 -24.01
N ARG A 117 0.26 -3.05 -25.01
CA ARG A 117 1.36 -2.07 -24.87
C ARG A 117 0.79 -0.66 -24.83
N GLY A 118 -0.03 -0.40 -23.81
CA GLY A 118 -0.72 0.86 -23.63
C GLY A 118 0.24 1.97 -23.30
N PHE A 119 1.09 1.74 -22.30
CA PHE A 119 2.16 2.64 -21.90
C PHE A 119 3.48 2.00 -22.31
N VAL A 120 4.34 2.77 -22.97
CA VAL A 120 5.68 2.34 -23.40
C VAL A 120 6.62 3.49 -23.10
N ILE A 121 7.79 3.15 -22.56
CA ILE A 121 8.83 4.07 -22.09
C ILE A 121 10.16 3.54 -22.60
N THR A 122 11.00 4.42 -23.11
CA THR A 122 12.36 4.07 -23.58
C THR A 122 13.42 4.60 -22.62
N GLU A 123 14.62 4.03 -22.69
CA GLU A 123 15.77 4.47 -21.90
C GLU A 123 16.10 5.96 -22.15
N ASP A 124 16.11 6.38 -23.42
CA ASP A 124 16.31 7.78 -23.81
C ASP A 124 15.26 8.75 -23.23
N GLU A 125 14.02 8.30 -23.00
CA GLU A 125 13.00 9.11 -22.30
C GLU A 125 13.29 9.23 -20.80
N LEU A 126 13.76 8.15 -20.17
CA LEU A 126 14.16 8.15 -18.76
C LEU A 126 15.41 9.01 -18.54
N GLU A 127 16.41 8.92 -19.42
CA GLU A 127 17.63 9.74 -19.34
C GLU A 127 17.32 11.24 -19.44
N LYS A 128 16.39 11.63 -20.32
CA LYS A 128 15.97 13.04 -20.47
C LYS A 128 15.30 13.59 -19.22
N GLU A 129 14.45 12.79 -18.58
CA GLU A 129 13.72 13.17 -17.37
C GLU A 129 14.45 12.77 -16.08
N SER A 130 15.68 12.26 -16.20
CA SER A 130 16.51 11.81 -15.08
C SER A 130 16.53 12.82 -13.94
N ARG A 131 16.77 14.11 -14.26
CA ARG A 131 16.82 15.22 -13.29
C ARG A 131 15.60 15.33 -12.38
N TYR A 132 14.43 14.85 -12.82
CA TYR A 132 13.19 14.94 -12.05
C TYR A 132 12.88 13.64 -11.30
N GLY A 133 13.47 12.50 -11.71
CA GLY A 133 13.16 11.18 -11.16
C GLY A 133 11.71 10.73 -11.42
N GLU A 134 11.04 11.38 -12.38
CA GLU A 134 9.66 11.07 -12.76
C GLU A 134 9.42 11.34 -14.25
N LEU A 135 8.69 10.43 -14.91
CA LEU A 135 8.29 10.53 -16.31
C LEU A 135 6.77 10.36 -16.42
N ILE A 136 6.10 11.17 -17.24
CA ILE A 136 4.67 11.02 -17.52
C ILE A 136 4.47 10.58 -18.97
N THR A 137 3.90 9.38 -19.17
CA THR A 137 3.60 8.81 -20.49
C THR A 137 2.09 8.61 -20.68
N GLY A 138 1.63 8.76 -21.92
CA GLY A 138 0.22 8.62 -22.29
C GLY A 138 -0.08 7.24 -22.88
N CYS A 139 -1.29 6.73 -22.66
CA CYS A 139 -1.71 5.48 -23.29
C CYS A 139 -1.86 5.66 -24.81
N LYS A 140 -1.29 4.75 -25.61
CA LYS A 140 -1.42 4.75 -27.08
C LYS A 140 -2.85 4.50 -27.59
N GLY A 141 -3.74 3.99 -26.73
CA GLY A 141 -5.12 3.62 -27.09
C GLY A 141 -6.24 4.47 -26.46
N CYS A 142 -5.93 5.38 -25.53
CA CYS A 142 -6.95 6.21 -24.86
C CYS A 142 -6.36 7.47 -24.23
N SER A 143 -7.16 8.25 -23.49
CA SER A 143 -6.74 9.50 -22.83
C SER A 143 -6.18 9.31 -21.40
N LEU A 144 -5.61 8.14 -21.11
CA LEU A 144 -5.08 7.83 -19.78
C LEU A 144 -3.60 8.18 -19.71
N TRP A 145 -3.17 8.59 -18.53
CA TRP A 145 -1.80 8.98 -18.24
C TRP A 145 -1.22 8.08 -17.15
N LEU A 146 0.07 7.78 -17.28
CA LEU A 146 0.85 7.01 -16.31
C LEU A 146 2.06 7.87 -15.92
N LYS A 147 2.20 8.13 -14.62
CA LYS A 147 3.39 8.73 -14.04
C LYS A 147 4.27 7.61 -13.49
N VAL A 148 5.49 7.53 -13.99
CA VAL A 148 6.48 6.54 -13.58
C VAL A 148 7.53 7.22 -12.73
N LEU A 149 7.78 6.69 -11.54
CA LEU A 149 8.81 7.13 -10.63
C LEU A 149 10.05 6.25 -10.80
N PHE A 150 11.23 6.86 -10.85
CA PHE A 150 12.49 6.12 -10.98
C PHE A 150 13.63 6.85 -10.27
N GLY A 151 14.58 6.08 -9.74
CA GLY A 151 15.83 6.60 -9.19
C GLY A 151 16.88 6.73 -10.28
N ILE A 152 17.73 7.76 -10.20
CA ILE A 152 18.98 7.81 -10.96
C ILE A 152 20.06 7.22 -10.04
N GLU A 153 20.82 6.25 -10.53
CA GLU A 153 22.11 5.94 -9.93
C GLU A 153 23.12 6.92 -10.54
N GLU A 154 23.63 7.86 -9.74
CA GLU A 154 24.75 8.70 -10.16
C GLU A 154 25.97 7.80 -10.25
N ASP A 155 26.37 7.41 -11.46
CA ASP A 155 27.66 6.74 -11.67
C ASP A 155 28.76 7.69 -11.17
N GLU A 156 29.44 7.31 -10.08
CA GLU A 156 30.68 7.95 -9.62
C GLU A 156 31.81 7.70 -10.65
N GLU A 157 31.76 8.37 -11.81
CA GLU A 157 32.84 8.32 -12.80
C GLU A 157 33.92 9.40 -12.51
N GLU A 158 34.98 8.94 -11.84
CA GLU A 158 36.41 9.24 -12.07
C GLU A 158 36.95 10.68 -11.86
N GLU A 159 37.42 10.96 -10.63
CA GLU A 159 38.49 11.94 -10.36
C GLU A 159 39.87 11.38 -10.83
N GLU A 160 40.18 11.39 -12.12
CA GLU A 160 41.58 11.37 -12.59
C GLU A 160 41.72 12.10 -13.94
N ASP A 161 41.99 13.42 -13.93
CA ASP A 161 42.83 14.04 -14.98
C ASP A 161 43.08 15.55 -14.77
N ILE A 162 43.82 15.94 -13.72
CA ILE A 162 44.57 17.23 -13.74
C ILE A 162 45.92 17.11 -12.99
N LYS A 163 46.85 16.30 -13.51
CA LYS A 163 48.29 16.42 -13.16
C LYS A 163 49.21 16.20 -14.36
N THR A 164 49.06 16.99 -15.42
CA THR A 164 50.18 17.20 -16.36
C THR A 164 50.18 18.62 -16.92
N ALA A 165 50.76 19.59 -16.19
CA ALA A 165 51.35 20.82 -16.76
C ALA A 165 52.05 21.65 -15.66
N ALA A 166 53.19 21.18 -15.17
CA ALA A 166 54.20 22.03 -14.55
C ALA A 166 55.56 21.33 -14.63
N GLY A 167 56.15 21.38 -15.83
CA GLY A 167 57.58 21.18 -16.07
C GLY A 167 58.18 22.48 -16.54
#